data_AF-F2G5Z2-F1
#
_entry.id   AF-F2G5Z2-F1
#
_cell.length_a   1.000
_cell.length_b   1.000
_cell.length_c   1.000
_cell.angle_alpha   90.00
_cell.angle_beta   90.00
_cell.angle_gamma   90.00
#
_symmetry.space_group_name_H-M   'P 1'
#
loop_
_entity.id
_entity.type
_entity.pdbx_description
1 polymer ?
#
loop_
_entity_poly.entity_id
_entity_poly.type
_entity_poly.pdbx_seq_one_letter_code
_entity_poly.pdbx_strand_id
1 'polypeptide(L)'
;MTTRVLVDNCIFSDANMLQGAKLTTYKDREQTEVSSFIVGYIRKPPLPEKQARRQNEIDWFPTIAQLSEYEHIKLFTYDELNFESWFRSVDSKIGNVFSESSVTFVEPAISRSHFRQGDLLEQIRSENKVDFFESLLKWTPDLFQSTEFESYLPKLTLDSIKNIDRFKKIAEALTAEQLQDAFHLWTAEVNDIPYFLTIDFKFINAIRNKAKSKKKPFDMVCEPITPQELSKKLGIKTPYAYKYSHDEFIGYGGGTFKIEDYGKPRRKENGLHRLFKWVRQRVFTTKL
;
A
#
# COMPACT_ATOMS: atom_id res chain seq x y z
N MET A 1 7.45 12.98 18.57
CA MET A 1 6.05 12.64 18.21
C MET A 1 6.10 11.80 16.94
N THR A 2 5.41 10.67 16.91
CA THR A 2 5.29 9.82 15.71
C THR A 2 4.24 10.40 14.77
N THR A 3 4.57 10.52 13.49
CA THR A 3 3.66 11.10 12.49
C THR A 3 2.57 10.07 12.12
N ARG A 4 1.30 10.44 12.24
CA ARG A 4 0.17 9.57 11.88
C ARG A 4 -0.18 9.74 10.40
N VAL A 5 -0.41 8.64 9.69
CA VAL A 5 -0.66 8.65 8.23
C VAL A 5 -1.74 7.65 7.87
N LEU A 6 -2.81 8.08 7.21
CA LEU A 6 -3.82 7.19 6.62
C LEU A 6 -3.34 6.80 5.22
N VAL A 7 -3.30 5.51 4.93
CA VAL A 7 -2.74 5.00 3.67
C VAL A 7 -3.86 4.68 2.68
N ASP A 8 -3.76 5.25 1.49
CA ASP A 8 -4.71 5.00 0.40
C ASP A 8 -4.53 3.60 -0.21
N ASN A 9 -5.59 3.08 -0.82
CA ASN A 9 -5.63 1.78 -1.47
C ASN A 9 -4.69 1.68 -2.67
N CYS A 10 -4.49 2.78 -3.40
CA CYS A 10 -3.56 2.78 -4.51
C CYS A 10 -2.13 2.45 -4.05
N ILE A 11 -1.71 2.90 -2.86
CA ILE A 11 -0.41 2.60 -2.27
C ILE A 11 -0.28 1.10 -2.00
N PHE A 12 -1.28 0.50 -1.36
CA PHE A 12 -1.27 -0.93 -1.06
C PHE A 12 -1.29 -1.79 -2.33
N SER A 13 -2.02 -1.39 -3.36
CA SER A 13 -2.06 -2.12 -4.63
C SER A 13 -0.70 -2.18 -5.34
N ASP A 14 0.09 -1.10 -5.25
CA ASP A 14 1.41 -1.00 -5.86
C ASP A 14 2.54 -1.49 -4.93
N ALA A 15 2.22 -1.81 -3.67
CA ALA A 15 3.21 -2.22 -2.66
C ALA A 15 3.90 -3.56 -2.95
N ASN A 16 3.29 -4.40 -3.80
CA ASN A 16 3.94 -5.63 -4.25
C ASN A 16 4.92 -5.32 -5.38
N MET A 17 6.21 -5.30 -5.07
CA MET A 17 7.29 -4.97 -6.00
C MET A 17 7.83 -6.20 -6.75
N LEU A 18 7.31 -7.40 -6.50
CA LEU A 18 7.77 -8.62 -7.13
C LEU A 18 6.70 -9.21 -8.07
N GLN A 19 7.14 -9.98 -9.05
CA GLN A 19 6.29 -10.78 -9.94
C GLN A 19 6.80 -12.20 -10.02
N GLY A 20 5.88 -13.16 -10.21
CA GLY A 20 6.22 -14.56 -10.38
C GLY A 20 7.11 -14.77 -11.60
N ALA A 21 8.12 -15.61 -11.45
CA ALA A 21 9.08 -15.95 -12.49
C ALA A 21 9.37 -17.45 -12.50
N LYS A 22 9.70 -17.95 -13.69
CA LYS A 22 10.18 -19.33 -13.89
C LYS A 22 11.54 -19.25 -14.58
N LEU A 23 12.54 -19.86 -13.97
CA LEU A 23 13.87 -19.97 -14.55
C LEU A 23 14.11 -21.41 -15.04
N THR A 24 14.51 -21.56 -16.29
CA THR A 24 14.78 -22.86 -16.93
C THR A 24 16.25 -23.26 -16.77
N THR A 25 16.53 -24.36 -16.08
CA THR A 25 17.88 -24.94 -16.02
C THR A 25 18.10 -25.88 -17.20
N TYR A 26 19.35 -25.95 -17.67
CA TYR A 26 19.76 -26.81 -18.77
C TYR A 26 20.81 -27.82 -18.30
N LYS A 27 20.84 -29.01 -18.91
CA LYS A 27 21.84 -30.05 -18.60
C LYS A 27 23.20 -29.76 -19.21
N ASP A 28 23.20 -29.06 -20.35
CA ASP A 28 24.38 -28.71 -21.12
C ASP A 28 24.61 -27.19 -21.17
N ARG A 29 25.80 -26.79 -21.64
CA ARG A 29 26.19 -25.38 -21.82
C ARG A 29 25.54 -24.72 -23.03
N GLU A 30 25.14 -25.53 -24.02
CA GLU A 30 24.56 -25.08 -25.28
C GLU A 30 23.06 -24.77 -25.13
N GLN A 31 22.50 -25.01 -23.92
CA GLN A 31 21.11 -24.84 -23.55
C GLN A 31 20.16 -25.66 -24.43
N THR A 32 20.61 -26.82 -24.90
CA THR A 32 19.85 -27.67 -25.83
C THR A 32 18.87 -28.60 -25.11
N GLU A 33 19.22 -29.09 -23.92
CA GLU A 33 18.37 -29.98 -23.13
C GLU A 33 17.98 -29.36 -21.78
N VAL A 34 16.68 -29.19 -21.57
CA VAL A 34 16.13 -28.68 -20.30
C VAL A 34 16.29 -29.73 -19.19
N SER A 35 16.84 -29.32 -18.04
CA SER A 35 17.00 -30.16 -16.86
C SER A 35 15.80 -30.06 -15.91
N SER A 36 15.42 -28.84 -15.52
CA SER A 36 14.33 -28.56 -14.59
C SER A 36 13.94 -27.08 -14.60
N PHE A 37 12.82 -26.74 -13.96
CA PHE A 37 12.40 -25.37 -13.74
C PHE A 37 12.50 -25.01 -12.26
N ILE A 38 12.91 -23.78 -11.97
CA ILE A 38 12.81 -23.19 -10.64
C ILE A 38 11.77 -22.08 -10.71
N VAL A 39 10.79 -22.14 -9.82
CA VAL A 39 9.74 -21.14 -9.70
C VAL A 39 10.03 -20.26 -8.48
N GLY A 40 9.78 -18.97 -8.63
CA GLY A 40 10.07 -17.97 -7.61
C GLY A 40 9.62 -16.60 -8.10
N TYR A 41 10.37 -15.57 -7.76
CA TYR A 41 10.04 -14.18 -8.05
C TYR A 41 11.23 -13.41 -8.61
N ILE A 42 10.93 -12.35 -9.35
CA ILE A 42 11.88 -11.30 -9.73
C ILE A 42 11.26 -9.94 -9.41
N ARG A 43 12.09 -8.91 -9.31
CA ARG A 43 11.59 -7.54 -9.21
C ARG A 43 10.79 -7.17 -10.45
N LYS A 44 9.62 -6.55 -10.26
CA LYS A 44 8.84 -6.01 -11.37
C LYS A 44 9.69 -5.02 -12.16
N PRO A 45 9.64 -5.04 -13.50
CA PRO A 45 10.32 -4.03 -14.28
C PRO A 45 9.74 -2.65 -13.95
N PRO A 46 10.53 -1.56 -14.10
CA PRO A 46 10.01 -0.21 -13.97
C PRO A 46 8.81 0.01 -14.89
N LEU A 47 7.85 0.81 -14.43
CA LEU A 47 6.73 1.23 -15.26
C LEU A 47 7.22 1.96 -16.53
N PRO A 48 6.43 1.94 -17.62
CA PRO A 48 6.76 2.66 -18.85
C PRO A 48 7.02 4.15 -18.58
N GLU A 49 7.83 4.80 -19.42
CA GLU A 49 8.25 6.21 -19.27
C GLU A 49 7.06 7.19 -19.09
N LYS A 50 5.93 6.93 -19.75
CA LYS A 50 4.69 7.71 -19.59
C LYS A 50 4.15 7.74 -18.14
N GLN A 51 4.55 6.76 -17.32
CA GLN A 51 4.21 6.63 -15.91
C GLN A 51 5.44 6.86 -15.00
N ALA A 52 6.51 7.48 -15.50
CA ALA A 52 7.74 7.73 -14.72
C ALA A 52 7.46 8.49 -13.41
N ARG A 53 6.49 9.41 -13.41
CA ARG A 53 6.07 10.11 -12.18
C ARG A 53 5.51 9.15 -11.12
N ARG A 54 4.71 8.16 -11.54
CA ARG A 54 4.17 7.13 -10.63
C ARG A 54 5.29 6.20 -10.17
N GLN A 55 6.18 5.77 -11.08
CA GLN A 55 7.34 4.95 -10.73
C GLN A 55 8.21 5.64 -9.68
N ASN A 56 8.47 6.94 -9.85
CA ASN A 56 9.24 7.71 -8.89
C ASN A 56 8.64 7.63 -7.48
N GLU A 57 7.31 7.68 -7.31
CA GLU A 57 6.67 7.54 -6.00
C GLU A 57 6.72 6.10 -5.46
N ILE A 58 6.56 5.09 -6.32
CA ILE A 58 6.71 3.68 -5.95
C ILE A 58 8.11 3.40 -5.40
N ASP A 59 9.14 4.03 -5.97
CA ASP A 59 10.52 3.89 -5.51
C ASP A 59 10.73 4.41 -4.07
N TRP A 60 9.81 5.23 -3.53
CA TRP A 60 9.84 5.67 -2.13
C TRP A 60 9.11 4.73 -1.17
N PHE A 61 8.36 3.74 -1.64
CA PHE A 61 7.65 2.80 -0.74
C PHE A 61 8.57 2.10 0.27
N PRO A 62 9.79 1.64 -0.09
CA PRO A 62 10.72 1.08 0.90
C PRO A 62 11.08 2.07 2.00
N THR A 63 11.11 3.37 1.67
CA THR A 63 11.36 4.43 2.65
C THR A 63 10.19 4.55 3.63
N ILE A 64 8.95 4.56 3.13
CA ILE A 64 7.75 4.61 3.99
C ILE A 64 7.69 3.39 4.91
N ALA A 65 7.96 2.18 4.40
CA ALA A 65 7.97 0.98 5.23
C ALA A 65 9.03 1.05 6.33
N GLN A 66 10.25 1.44 5.99
CA GLN A 66 11.32 1.56 7.00
C GLN A 66 11.05 2.66 8.03
N LEU A 67 10.48 3.79 7.62
CA LEU A 67 10.03 4.84 8.54
C LEU A 67 8.92 4.34 9.49
N SER A 68 8.06 3.44 9.02
CA SER A 68 7.04 2.80 9.84
C SER A 68 7.65 1.80 10.82
N GLU A 69 8.61 0.98 10.37
CA GLU A 69 9.34 0.01 11.20
C GLU A 69 10.13 0.68 12.33
N TYR A 70 10.67 1.88 12.08
CA TYR A 70 11.40 2.68 13.07
C TYR A 70 10.51 3.63 13.87
N GLU A 71 9.19 3.47 13.81
CA GLU A 71 8.19 4.26 14.57
C GLU A 71 8.27 5.78 14.33
N HIS A 72 8.87 6.21 13.22
CA HIS A 72 8.85 7.62 12.79
C HIS A 72 7.48 8.00 12.24
N ILE A 73 6.82 7.05 11.57
CA ILE A 73 5.43 7.16 11.15
C ILE A 73 4.61 5.99 11.68
N LYS A 74 3.31 6.20 11.86
CA LYS A 74 2.33 5.16 12.17
C LYS A 74 1.28 5.11 11.05
N LEU A 75 1.18 3.97 10.41
CA LEU A 75 0.28 3.73 9.29
C LEU A 75 -1.11 3.33 9.79
N PHE A 76 -2.14 3.94 9.21
CA PHE A 76 -3.53 3.65 9.50
C PHE A 76 -4.30 3.25 8.22
N THR A 77 -5.31 2.42 8.39
CA THR A 77 -6.30 2.02 7.36
C THR A 77 -7.67 1.82 8.02
N TYR A 78 -8.71 1.48 7.26
CA TYR A 78 -10.03 1.14 7.80
C TYR A 78 -10.81 0.19 6.88
N ASP A 79 -11.96 -0.31 7.35
CA ASP A 79 -12.64 -1.42 6.70
C ASP A 79 -13.21 -1.14 5.30
N GLU A 80 -13.55 0.10 4.96
CA GLU A 80 -14.00 0.40 3.59
C GLU A 80 -12.84 0.62 2.61
N LEU A 81 -11.64 0.90 3.14
CA LEU A 81 -10.39 0.75 2.42
C LEU A 81 -10.04 -0.73 2.24
N ASN A 82 -10.56 -1.67 3.04
CA ASN A 82 -10.13 -3.07 2.95
C ASN A 82 -10.30 -3.64 1.54
N PHE A 83 -9.13 -3.80 0.91
CA PHE A 83 -8.92 -4.65 -0.23
C PHE A 83 -8.88 -6.08 0.29
N GLU A 84 -9.65 -6.96 -0.33
CA GLU A 84 -9.49 -8.40 -0.11
C GLU A 84 -8.05 -8.86 -0.47
N SER A 85 -7.27 -8.11 -1.25
CA SER A 85 -5.91 -8.47 -1.70
C SER A 85 -4.87 -8.47 -0.58
N TRP A 86 -5.00 -7.59 0.41
CA TRP A 86 -4.10 -7.56 1.58
C TRP A 86 -4.17 -8.88 2.36
N PHE A 87 -5.35 -9.50 2.39
CA PHE A 87 -5.62 -10.77 3.08
C PHE A 87 -5.70 -11.99 2.15
N ARG A 88 -5.82 -11.82 0.83
CA ARG A 88 -5.95 -12.93 -0.14
C ARG A 88 -4.62 -13.60 -0.48
N SER A 89 -3.47 -12.96 -0.27
CA SER A 89 -2.19 -13.62 -0.51
C SER A 89 -1.60 -14.16 0.79
N VAL A 90 -2.12 -15.31 1.22
CA VAL A 90 -1.41 -16.24 2.11
C VAL A 90 -0.02 -16.59 1.53
N ASP A 91 0.17 -16.44 0.22
CA ASP A 91 1.32 -16.97 -0.53
C ASP A 91 2.47 -16.03 -0.90
N SER A 92 2.46 -14.73 -0.57
CA SER A 92 3.75 -14.01 -0.58
C SER A 92 3.77 -12.72 0.24
N LYS A 93 4.05 -12.83 1.55
CA LYS A 93 4.75 -11.75 2.28
C LYS A 93 6.00 -11.29 1.50
N ILE A 94 6.61 -12.22 0.77
CA ILE A 94 7.73 -12.01 -0.14
C ILE A 94 7.30 -11.12 -1.31
N GLY A 95 7.53 -9.82 -1.17
CA GLY A 95 7.35 -8.85 -2.26
C GLY A 95 6.55 -7.62 -1.88
N ASN A 96 5.65 -7.75 -0.90
CA ASN A 96 4.96 -6.60 -0.31
C ASN A 96 5.95 -5.83 0.58
N VAL A 97 6.20 -4.57 0.23
CA VAL A 97 7.12 -3.68 0.95
C VAL A 97 6.64 -3.38 2.37
N PHE A 98 5.33 -3.36 2.60
CA PHE A 98 4.72 -3.10 3.91
C PHE A 98 4.42 -4.38 4.71
N SER A 99 4.94 -5.55 4.27
CA SER A 99 4.65 -6.84 4.93
C SER A 99 5.08 -6.92 6.39
N GLU A 100 6.12 -6.18 6.77
CA GLU A 100 6.63 -6.10 8.14
C GLU A 100 6.17 -4.82 8.87
N SER A 101 5.44 -3.93 8.18
CA SER A 101 4.92 -2.69 8.78
C SER A 101 3.67 -2.95 9.60
N SER A 102 3.60 -2.41 10.82
CA SER A 102 2.38 -2.42 11.63
C SER A 102 1.36 -1.41 11.09
N VAL A 103 0.25 -1.89 10.52
CA VAL A 103 -0.86 -1.05 10.07
C VAL A 103 -1.99 -1.14 11.09
N THR A 104 -2.47 0.01 11.58
CA THR A 104 -3.54 0.10 12.59
C THR A 104 -4.89 0.42 11.93
N PHE A 105 -5.95 -0.25 12.34
CA PHE A 105 -7.31 0.07 11.88
C PHE A 105 -7.90 1.26 12.65
N VAL A 106 -8.57 2.15 11.94
CA VAL A 106 -9.41 3.22 12.50
C VAL A 106 -10.86 3.05 12.07
N GLU A 107 -11.77 3.70 12.79
CA GLU A 107 -13.18 3.73 12.41
C GLU A 107 -13.38 4.71 11.23
N PRO A 108 -14.13 4.33 10.17
CA PRO A 108 -14.48 5.27 9.10
C PRO A 108 -15.32 6.44 9.63
N ALA A 109 -15.32 7.57 8.91
CA ALA A 109 -16.21 8.68 9.25
C ALA A 109 -17.68 8.23 9.34
N ILE A 110 -18.11 7.40 8.39
CA ILE A 110 -19.43 6.78 8.40
C ILE A 110 -19.26 5.33 7.94
N SER A 111 -19.54 4.35 8.80
CA SER A 111 -19.48 2.94 8.40
C SER A 111 -20.77 2.50 7.71
N ARG A 112 -20.67 2.05 6.46
CA ARG A 112 -21.80 1.45 5.71
C ARG A 112 -22.45 0.26 6.44
N SER A 113 -21.71 -0.42 7.32
CA SER A 113 -22.23 -1.59 8.04
C SER A 113 -23.39 -1.25 8.99
N HIS A 114 -23.45 -0.03 9.51
CA HIS A 114 -24.47 0.38 10.49
C HIS A 114 -25.84 0.68 9.87
N PHE A 115 -25.91 0.92 8.56
CA PHE A 115 -27.16 1.28 7.90
C PHE A 115 -27.93 0.06 7.37
N ARG A 116 -27.42 -1.16 7.56
CA ARG A 116 -27.94 -2.42 6.98
C ARG A 116 -29.32 -2.90 7.50
N GLN A 117 -29.94 -2.22 8.47
CA GLN A 117 -31.29 -2.57 8.97
C GLN A 117 -32.25 -1.36 8.88
N GLY A 118 -33.23 -1.39 7.95
CA GLY A 118 -34.34 -0.41 7.84
C GLY A 118 -34.63 0.16 6.43
N ASP A 119 -35.90 0.40 6.08
CA ASP A 119 -36.43 0.76 4.73
C ASP A 119 -35.85 2.02 4.03
N LEU A 120 -35.06 2.86 4.71
CA LEU A 120 -34.24 3.90 4.05
C LEU A 120 -33.16 3.28 3.10
N LEU A 121 -32.97 1.97 3.22
CA LEU A 121 -31.94 1.14 2.62
C LEU A 121 -32.03 0.89 1.12
N GLU A 122 -33.17 1.06 0.45
CA GLU A 122 -33.23 0.74 -0.98
C GLU A 122 -32.38 1.70 -1.84
N GLN A 123 -32.13 2.92 -1.36
CA GLN A 123 -31.21 3.87 -2.01
C GLN A 123 -29.73 3.66 -1.64
N ILE A 124 -29.44 3.05 -0.48
CA ILE A 124 -28.08 2.74 0.02
C ILE A 124 -27.63 1.32 -0.43
N ARG A 125 -28.59 0.52 -0.90
CA ARG A 125 -28.45 -0.87 -1.35
C ARG A 125 -27.70 -1.05 -2.66
N SER A 126 -27.34 0.01 -3.37
CA SER A 126 -26.56 -0.23 -4.56
C SER A 126 -25.22 -0.86 -4.15
N GLU A 127 -24.94 -1.99 -4.78
CA GLU A 127 -23.64 -2.65 -4.71
C GLU A 127 -22.52 -1.71 -5.22
N ASN A 128 -22.90 -0.57 -5.81
CA ASN A 128 -22.04 0.45 -6.35
C ASN A 128 -21.57 1.45 -5.26
N LYS A 129 -20.28 1.40 -4.92
CA LYS A 129 -19.64 2.32 -3.95
C LYS A 129 -19.85 3.79 -4.30
N VAL A 130 -19.98 4.13 -5.59
CA VAL A 130 -20.18 5.50 -6.07
C VAL A 130 -21.48 6.10 -5.54
N ASP A 131 -22.58 5.35 -5.59
CA ASP A 131 -23.90 5.87 -5.21
C ASP A 131 -23.97 6.18 -3.71
N PHE A 132 -23.22 5.43 -2.88
CA PHE A 132 -23.09 5.75 -1.45
C PHE A 132 -22.46 7.12 -1.25
N PHE A 133 -21.30 7.39 -1.84
CA PHE A 133 -20.63 8.68 -1.68
C PHE A 133 -21.44 9.84 -2.27
N GLU A 134 -22.14 9.60 -3.39
CA GLU A 134 -23.09 10.59 -3.93
C GLU A 134 -24.29 10.83 -3.01
N SER A 135 -24.78 9.79 -2.33
CA SER A 135 -25.89 9.92 -1.37
C SER A 135 -25.50 10.82 -0.19
N LEU A 136 -24.25 10.72 0.29
CA LEU A 136 -23.74 11.57 1.38
C LEU A 136 -23.82 13.07 1.04
N LEU A 137 -23.72 13.44 -0.23
CA LEU A 137 -23.86 14.83 -0.67
C LEU A 137 -25.28 15.37 -0.49
N LYS A 138 -26.28 14.48 -0.47
CA LYS A 138 -27.70 14.79 -0.31
C LYS A 138 -28.13 14.76 1.15
N TRP A 139 -27.31 14.20 2.05
CA TRP A 139 -27.66 14.05 3.45
C TRP A 139 -27.69 15.40 4.17
N THR A 140 -28.65 15.62 5.05
CA THR A 140 -28.67 16.72 6.03
C THR A 140 -28.58 16.15 7.44
N PRO A 141 -28.02 16.89 8.41
CA PRO A 141 -27.98 16.45 9.81
C PRO A 141 -29.38 16.07 10.37
N ASP A 142 -30.43 16.72 9.86
CA ASP A 142 -31.81 16.49 10.30
C ASP A 142 -32.37 15.11 9.91
N LEU A 143 -31.80 14.44 8.89
CA LEU A 143 -32.24 13.10 8.46
C LEU A 143 -32.10 12.03 9.55
N PHE A 144 -31.26 12.27 10.56
CA PHE A 144 -30.93 11.30 11.60
C PHE A 144 -31.39 11.73 13.00
N GLN A 145 -32.25 12.75 13.10
CA GLN A 145 -32.77 13.26 14.37
C GLN A 145 -33.87 12.40 15.00
N SER A 146 -34.23 11.25 14.41
CA SER A 146 -35.12 10.31 15.08
C SER A 146 -34.41 9.61 16.23
N THR A 147 -35.06 9.58 17.40
CA THR A 147 -34.53 9.02 18.66
C THR A 147 -34.09 7.55 18.54
N GLU A 148 -34.58 6.83 17.53
CA GLU A 148 -34.20 5.45 17.28
C GLU A 148 -32.77 5.32 16.72
N PHE A 149 -32.32 6.24 15.85
CA PHE A 149 -31.02 6.16 15.17
C PHE A 149 -29.84 6.54 16.05
N GLU A 150 -30.01 7.54 16.92
CA GLU A 150 -28.94 7.98 17.83
C GLU A 150 -28.53 6.89 18.84
N SER A 151 -29.43 5.95 19.13
CA SER A 151 -29.20 4.93 20.17
C SER A 151 -28.26 3.79 19.77
N TYR A 152 -28.07 3.54 18.46
CA TYR A 152 -27.31 2.38 17.98
C TYR A 152 -26.08 2.72 17.13
N LEU A 153 -25.93 3.97 16.68
CA LEU A 153 -24.76 4.40 15.90
C LEU A 153 -23.58 4.72 16.83
N PRO A 154 -22.34 4.34 16.44
CA PRO A 154 -21.17 4.79 17.18
C PRO A 154 -21.04 6.31 17.22
N LYS A 155 -20.41 6.81 18.28
CA LYS A 155 -20.22 8.24 18.50
C LYS A 155 -19.53 8.93 17.32
N LEU A 156 -18.46 8.34 16.76
CA LEU A 156 -17.75 8.93 15.62
C LEU A 156 -18.66 9.08 14.39
N THR A 157 -19.47 8.05 14.11
CA THR A 157 -20.45 8.10 13.02
C THR A 157 -21.49 9.20 13.26
N LEU A 158 -22.02 9.33 14.47
CA LEU A 158 -22.97 10.40 14.82
C LEU A 158 -22.35 11.79 14.68
N ASP A 159 -21.14 11.99 15.20
CA ASP A 159 -20.42 13.26 15.11
C ASP A 159 -20.10 13.60 13.64
N SER A 160 -19.77 12.59 12.82
CA SER A 160 -19.52 12.76 11.39
C SER A 160 -20.79 13.09 10.60
N ILE A 161 -21.94 12.48 10.93
CA ILE A 161 -23.24 12.84 10.35
C ILE A 161 -23.61 14.29 10.70
N LYS A 162 -23.44 14.68 11.97
CA LYS A 162 -23.67 16.06 12.43
C LYS A 162 -22.78 17.07 11.69
N ASN A 163 -21.59 16.64 11.27
CA ASN A 163 -20.63 17.43 10.52
C ASN A 163 -20.52 17.02 9.03
N ILE A 164 -21.60 16.48 8.43
CA ILE A 164 -21.58 15.99 7.04
C ILE A 164 -21.24 17.08 6.02
N ASP A 165 -21.50 18.34 6.35
CA ASP A 165 -21.13 19.48 5.51
C ASP A 165 -19.61 19.61 5.35
N ARG A 166 -18.80 19.04 6.25
CA ARG A 166 -17.36 18.93 6.08
C ARG A 166 -17.00 18.04 4.89
N PHE A 167 -17.64 16.87 4.76
CA PHE A 167 -17.47 16.01 3.58
C PHE A 167 -17.87 16.72 2.29
N LYS A 168 -19.05 17.37 2.29
CA LYS A 168 -19.53 18.13 1.12
C LYS A 168 -18.52 19.20 0.72
N LYS A 169 -17.97 19.94 1.69
CA LYS A 169 -16.91 20.94 1.48
C LYS A 169 -15.64 20.33 0.90
N ILE A 170 -15.26 19.10 1.23
CA ILE A 170 -14.13 18.42 0.55
C ILE A 170 -14.54 18.11 -0.91
N ALA A 171 -15.73 17.56 -1.09
CA ALA A 171 -16.24 17.08 -2.37
C ALA A 171 -16.55 18.16 -3.44
N GLU A 172 -16.85 19.42 -3.08
CA GLU A 172 -17.36 20.38 -4.09
C GLU A 172 -16.41 20.68 -5.28
N ALA A 173 -15.12 20.36 -5.18
CA ALA A 173 -14.15 20.58 -6.26
C ALA A 173 -13.71 19.26 -6.94
N LEU A 174 -14.38 18.16 -6.64
CA LEU A 174 -13.99 16.82 -7.05
C LEU A 174 -15.01 16.23 -8.03
N THR A 175 -14.56 15.31 -8.87
CA THR A 175 -15.46 14.53 -9.74
C THR A 175 -16.12 13.39 -8.96
N ALA A 176 -17.17 12.78 -9.52
CA ALA A 176 -17.83 11.62 -8.92
C ALA A 176 -16.83 10.47 -8.63
N GLU A 177 -15.88 10.24 -9.54
CA GLU A 177 -14.81 9.24 -9.39
C GLU A 177 -13.89 9.52 -8.18
N GLN A 178 -13.74 10.78 -7.79
CA GLN A 178 -12.88 11.23 -6.69
C GLN A 178 -13.62 11.30 -5.34
N LEU A 179 -14.93 11.04 -5.29
CA LEU A 179 -15.69 11.08 -4.04
C LEU A 179 -15.23 10.00 -3.05
N GLN A 180 -14.71 8.89 -3.55
CA GLN A 180 -14.10 7.87 -2.71
C GLN A 180 -12.85 8.41 -1.99
N ASP A 181 -11.93 9.05 -2.73
CA ASP A 181 -10.73 9.66 -2.14
C ASP A 181 -11.07 10.82 -1.20
N ALA A 182 -12.14 11.57 -1.52
CA ALA A 182 -12.69 12.59 -0.65
C ALA A 182 -13.13 12.01 0.70
N PHE A 183 -13.76 10.84 0.67
CA PHE A 183 -14.22 10.13 1.85
C PHE A 183 -13.06 9.54 2.65
N HIS A 184 -12.01 9.04 1.99
CA HIS A 184 -10.76 8.62 2.64
C HIS A 184 -10.08 9.79 3.36
N LEU A 185 -9.98 10.94 2.70
CA LEU A 185 -9.44 12.17 3.29
C LEU A 185 -10.27 12.63 4.49
N TRP A 186 -11.60 12.63 4.37
CA TRP A 186 -12.49 13.00 5.48
C TRP A 186 -12.37 12.03 6.65
N THR A 187 -12.24 10.74 6.39
CA THR A 187 -11.98 9.71 7.41
C THR A 187 -10.67 9.97 8.14
N ALA A 188 -9.62 10.41 7.44
CA ALA A 188 -8.37 10.82 8.09
C ALA A 188 -8.59 12.03 9.01
N GLU A 189 -9.34 13.04 8.55
CA GLU A 189 -9.63 14.25 9.33
C GLU A 189 -10.36 13.95 10.63
N VAL A 190 -11.44 13.16 10.61
CA VAL A 190 -12.23 12.87 11.82
C VAL A 190 -11.50 11.96 12.82
N ASN A 191 -10.41 11.33 12.40
CA ASN A 191 -9.55 10.50 13.25
C ASN A 191 -8.27 11.23 13.73
N ASP A 192 -8.18 12.54 13.51
CA ASP A 192 -7.01 13.38 13.83
C ASP A 192 -5.71 12.87 13.17
N ILE A 193 -5.82 12.40 11.92
CA ILE A 193 -4.70 11.95 11.12
C ILE A 193 -4.30 13.09 10.16
N PRO A 194 -3.12 13.71 10.33
CA PRO A 194 -2.73 14.91 9.61
C PRO A 194 -2.36 14.65 8.14
N TYR A 195 -2.10 13.40 7.75
CA TYR A 195 -1.66 13.05 6.41
C TYR A 195 -2.47 11.91 5.80
N PHE A 196 -2.86 12.09 4.54
CA PHE A 196 -3.45 11.05 3.71
C PHE A 196 -2.46 10.70 2.59
N LEU A 197 -1.84 9.53 2.68
CA LEU A 197 -0.78 9.09 1.78
C LEU A 197 -1.40 8.48 0.51
N THR A 198 -1.22 9.15 -0.62
CA THR A 198 -1.75 8.72 -1.93
C THR A 198 -0.79 9.07 -3.06
N ILE A 199 -0.95 8.41 -4.20
CA ILE A 199 -0.27 8.72 -5.47
C ILE A 199 -1.24 9.21 -6.55
N ASP A 200 -2.51 9.49 -6.20
CA ASP A 200 -3.42 10.18 -7.11
C ASP A 200 -3.07 11.68 -7.18
N PHE A 201 -2.24 12.00 -8.16
CA PHE A 201 -1.82 13.38 -8.41
C PHE A 201 -2.98 14.30 -8.84
N LYS A 202 -4.03 13.78 -9.48
CA LYS A 202 -5.19 14.60 -9.87
C LYS A 202 -5.98 15.00 -8.64
N PHE A 203 -6.22 14.05 -7.72
CA PHE A 203 -6.86 14.30 -6.43
C PHE A 203 -6.05 15.28 -5.58
N ILE A 204 -4.75 15.04 -5.39
CA ILE A 204 -3.85 15.92 -4.63
C ILE A 204 -3.92 17.36 -5.17
N ASN A 205 -3.83 17.52 -6.49
CA ASN A 205 -3.87 18.84 -7.12
C ASN A 205 -5.24 19.52 -6.93
N ALA A 206 -6.34 18.78 -7.07
CA ALA A 206 -7.68 19.32 -6.90
C ALA A 206 -7.88 19.86 -5.47
N ILE A 207 -7.55 19.08 -4.45
CA ILE A 207 -7.64 19.48 -3.04
C ILE A 207 -6.73 20.68 -2.73
N ARG A 208 -5.46 20.62 -3.11
CA ARG A 208 -4.50 21.72 -2.82
C ARG A 208 -4.86 23.02 -3.54
N ASN A 209 -5.37 22.95 -4.77
CA ASN A 209 -5.84 24.13 -5.49
C ASN A 209 -7.08 24.74 -4.84
N LYS A 210 -8.00 23.89 -4.33
CA LYS A 210 -9.14 24.35 -3.54
C LYS A 210 -8.69 25.05 -2.26
N ALA A 211 -7.78 24.45 -1.50
CA ALA A 211 -7.25 25.03 -0.26
C ALA A 211 -6.61 26.41 -0.48
N LYS A 212 -5.94 26.61 -1.63
CA LYS A 212 -5.32 27.90 -2.01
C LYS A 212 -6.27 28.91 -2.65
N SER A 213 -7.55 28.57 -2.86
CA SER A 213 -8.51 29.43 -3.54
C SER A 213 -8.79 30.71 -2.74
N LYS A 214 -8.53 31.88 -3.34
CA LYS A 214 -8.81 33.19 -2.74
C LYS A 214 -10.30 33.46 -2.54
N LYS A 215 -11.18 32.81 -3.33
CA LYS A 215 -12.63 33.05 -3.29
C LYS A 215 -13.32 32.32 -2.14
N LYS A 216 -12.88 31.09 -1.87
CA LYS A 216 -13.40 30.22 -0.81
C LYS A 216 -12.25 29.34 -0.30
N PRO A 217 -11.39 29.86 0.61
CA PRO A 217 -10.31 29.06 1.17
C PRO A 217 -10.91 27.91 1.98
N PHE A 218 -10.38 26.71 1.76
CA PHE A 218 -10.72 25.51 2.51
C PHE A 218 -9.59 25.24 3.49
N ASP A 219 -9.93 25.13 4.77
CA ASP A 219 -8.96 24.75 5.80
C ASP A 219 -8.62 23.26 5.62
N MET A 220 -7.35 22.97 5.33
CA MET A 220 -6.86 21.64 5.02
C MET A 220 -6.30 21.01 6.30
N VAL A 221 -7.19 20.34 7.04
CA VAL A 221 -6.86 19.69 8.33
C VAL A 221 -6.02 18.44 8.10
N CYS A 222 -6.38 17.63 7.09
CA CYS A 222 -5.57 16.53 6.60
C CYS A 222 -4.95 16.89 5.24
N GLU A 223 -3.63 16.74 5.12
CA GLU A 223 -2.91 17.01 3.88
C GLU A 223 -2.80 15.71 3.04
N PRO A 224 -3.35 15.67 1.83
CA PRO A 224 -3.03 14.60 0.88
C PRO A 224 -1.58 14.78 0.43
N ILE A 225 -0.78 13.73 0.57
CA ILE A 225 0.68 13.78 0.43
C ILE A 225 1.20 12.55 -0.32
N THR A 226 2.24 12.74 -1.15
CA THR A 226 2.91 11.61 -1.81
C THR A 226 3.97 10.97 -0.91
N PRO A 227 4.36 9.71 -1.17
CA PRO A 227 5.50 9.06 -0.49
C PRO A 227 6.76 9.90 -0.48
N GLN A 228 7.12 10.50 -1.62
CA GLN A 228 8.28 11.36 -1.72
C GLN A 228 8.12 12.61 -0.84
N GLU A 229 6.98 13.28 -0.92
CA GLU A 229 6.73 14.52 -0.16
C GLU A 229 6.78 14.27 1.34
N LEU A 230 6.14 13.19 1.83
CA LEU A 230 6.16 12.80 3.23
C LEU A 230 7.60 12.51 3.71
N SER A 231 8.35 11.73 2.93
CA SER A 231 9.74 11.39 3.25
C SER A 231 10.62 12.64 3.33
N LYS A 232 10.44 13.59 2.40
CA LYS A 232 11.14 14.88 2.40
C LYS A 232 10.78 15.74 3.62
N LYS A 233 9.50 15.77 4.02
CA LYS A 233 9.07 16.46 5.26
C LYS A 233 9.72 15.88 6.51
N LEU A 234 10.04 14.59 6.49
CA LEU A 234 10.76 13.89 7.55
C LEU A 234 12.29 13.99 7.41
N GLY A 235 12.81 14.77 6.45
CA GLY A 235 14.23 15.01 6.26
C GLY A 235 14.96 14.00 5.38
N ILE A 236 14.25 13.03 4.79
CA ILE A 236 14.85 12.03 3.90
C ILE A 236 14.96 12.58 2.49
N LYS A 237 16.19 12.65 1.95
CA LYS A 237 16.49 13.26 0.64
C LYS A 237 16.47 12.28 -0.52
N THR A 238 16.74 11.01 -0.26
CA THR A 238 16.85 9.95 -1.27
C THR A 238 16.10 8.71 -0.80
N PRO A 239 15.43 7.97 -1.70
CA PRO A 239 14.70 6.77 -1.32
C PRO A 239 15.66 5.70 -0.82
N TYR A 240 15.25 4.95 0.19
CA TYR A 240 15.94 3.75 0.62
C TYR A 240 15.81 2.65 -0.43
N ALA A 241 16.87 1.88 -0.60
CA ALA A 241 16.88 0.78 -1.55
C ALA A 241 15.89 -0.31 -1.12
N TYR A 242 15.14 -0.83 -2.08
CA TYR A 242 14.38 -2.06 -1.84
C TYR A 242 15.33 -3.24 -1.63
N LYS A 243 14.97 -4.15 -0.71
CA LYS A 243 15.84 -5.26 -0.29
C LYS A 243 16.25 -6.23 -1.42
N TYR A 244 15.49 -6.30 -2.50
CA TYR A 244 15.78 -7.13 -3.66
C TYR A 244 16.16 -6.28 -4.88
N SER A 245 17.23 -6.65 -5.57
CA SER A 245 17.68 -5.97 -6.79
C SER A 245 17.01 -6.54 -8.04
N HIS A 246 17.12 -5.83 -9.18
CA HIS A 246 16.50 -6.26 -10.44
C HIS A 246 17.19 -7.44 -11.11
N ASP A 247 18.44 -7.71 -10.75
CA ASP A 247 19.28 -8.80 -11.27
C ASP A 247 19.24 -10.05 -10.37
N GLU A 248 18.34 -10.08 -9.40
CA GLU A 248 18.16 -11.21 -8.47
C GLU A 248 16.90 -12.01 -8.80
N PHE A 249 17.04 -13.33 -8.66
CA PHE A 249 15.91 -14.23 -8.51
C PHE A 249 15.71 -14.55 -7.04
N ILE A 250 14.46 -14.51 -6.59
CA ILE A 250 14.05 -14.70 -5.21
C ILE A 250 13.27 -16.02 -5.12
N GLY A 251 13.79 -16.98 -4.37
CA GLY A 251 13.08 -18.24 -4.11
C GLY A 251 11.90 -18.04 -3.14
N TYR A 252 10.99 -19.02 -3.05
CA TYR A 252 9.87 -19.00 -2.10
C TYR A 252 10.28 -18.91 -0.62
N GLY A 253 11.52 -19.26 -0.28
CA GLY A 253 12.07 -19.09 1.07
C GLY A 253 12.72 -17.73 1.33
N GLY A 254 12.69 -16.79 0.37
CA GLY A 254 13.30 -15.45 0.48
C GLY A 254 14.80 -15.39 0.18
N GLY A 255 15.48 -16.53 -0.02
CA GLY A 255 16.86 -16.56 -0.48
C GLY A 255 17.01 -16.03 -1.90
N THR A 256 18.07 -15.27 -2.16
CA THR A 256 18.35 -14.63 -3.46
C THR A 256 19.58 -15.23 -4.15
N PHE A 257 19.63 -15.12 -5.47
CA PHE A 257 20.82 -15.37 -6.27
C PHE A 257 20.78 -14.55 -7.57
N LYS A 258 21.94 -14.28 -8.16
CA LYS A 258 22.04 -13.51 -9.41
C LYS A 258 21.49 -14.29 -10.59
N ILE A 259 20.68 -13.64 -11.43
CA ILE A 259 20.09 -14.26 -12.63
C ILE A 259 21.18 -14.66 -13.63
N GLU A 260 22.27 -13.91 -13.72
CA GLU A 260 23.43 -14.21 -14.58
C GLU A 260 24.23 -15.46 -14.17
N ASP A 261 24.05 -15.94 -12.94
CA ASP A 261 24.62 -17.21 -12.49
C ASP A 261 23.79 -18.41 -12.95
N TYR A 262 22.64 -18.14 -13.55
CA TYR A 262 21.75 -19.12 -14.14
C TYR A 262 22.12 -19.40 -15.60
N GLY A 263 22.12 -20.67 -16.00
CA GLY A 263 22.59 -21.10 -17.33
C GLY A 263 24.11 -21.24 -17.44
N LYS A 264 24.88 -20.83 -16.41
CA LYS A 264 26.27 -21.27 -16.30
C LYS A 264 26.27 -22.74 -15.84
N PRO A 265 26.96 -23.62 -16.56
CA PRO A 265 27.15 -25.00 -16.13
C PRO A 265 27.68 -24.97 -14.70
N ARG A 266 27.06 -25.74 -13.78
CA ARG A 266 27.72 -26.06 -12.51
C ARG A 266 29.14 -26.45 -12.88
N ARG A 267 30.15 -25.69 -12.42
CA ARG A 267 31.53 -26.18 -12.46
C ARG A 267 31.42 -27.59 -11.91
N LYS A 268 31.74 -28.60 -12.72
CA LYS A 268 32.01 -29.93 -12.17
C LYS A 268 33.05 -29.62 -11.10
N GLU A 269 32.65 -29.65 -9.83
CA GLU A 269 33.63 -29.79 -8.77
C GLU A 269 34.30 -31.11 -9.12
N ASN A 270 35.47 -31.03 -9.73
CA ASN A 270 36.32 -32.19 -9.95
C ASN A 270 36.37 -32.91 -8.61
N GLY A 271 36.18 -34.24 -8.57
CA GLY A 271 36.13 -35.00 -7.32
C GLY A 271 37.31 -34.71 -6.37
N LEU A 272 38.45 -34.27 -6.94
CA LEU A 272 39.60 -33.71 -6.24
C LEU A 272 39.28 -32.49 -5.37
N HIS A 273 38.46 -31.53 -5.83
CA HIS A 273 38.10 -30.33 -5.05
C HIS A 273 37.20 -30.66 -3.85
N ARG A 274 36.28 -31.63 -3.99
CA ARG A 274 35.52 -32.18 -2.85
C ARG A 274 36.42 -32.93 -1.88
N LEU A 275 37.39 -33.70 -2.38
CA LEU A 275 38.38 -34.38 -1.55
C LEU A 275 39.23 -33.36 -0.77
N PHE A 276 39.70 -32.28 -1.39
CA PHE A 276 40.47 -31.23 -0.72
C PHE A 276 39.65 -30.41 0.29
N LYS A 277 38.37 -30.16 0.02
CA LYS A 277 37.47 -29.46 0.95
C LYS A 277 37.12 -30.35 2.16
N TRP A 278 36.91 -31.65 1.93
CA TRP A 278 36.66 -32.65 2.96
C TRP A 278 37.92 -32.95 3.80
N VAL A 279 39.09 -33.07 3.17
CA VAL A 279 40.38 -33.23 3.87
C VAL A 279 40.71 -31.97 4.69
N ARG A 280 40.49 -30.75 4.16
CA ARG A 280 40.65 -29.53 4.97
C ARG A 280 39.69 -29.48 6.16
N GLN A 281 38.41 -29.84 6.00
CA GLN A 281 37.47 -29.86 7.13
C GLN A 281 37.83 -30.90 8.22
N ARG A 282 38.41 -32.05 7.86
CA ARG A 282 38.87 -33.05 8.84
C ARG A 282 40.21 -32.72 9.50
N VAL A 283 41.14 -32.10 8.77
CA VAL A 283 42.46 -31.72 9.34
C VAL A 283 42.32 -30.61 10.40
N PHE A 284 41.30 -29.74 10.31
CA PHE A 284 41.02 -28.72 11.32
C PHE A 284 40.11 -29.17 12.47
N THR A 285 39.62 -30.42 12.48
CA THR A 285 38.75 -30.95 13.56
C THR A 285 39.37 -32.10 14.34
N THR A 286 40.67 -32.38 14.14
CA THR A 286 41.41 -33.34 14.97
C THR A 286 42.76 -32.79 15.40
N LYS A 287 42.77 -32.06 16.53
CA LYS A 287 43.55 -32.39 17.73
C LYS A 287 43.46 -31.28 18.77
N LEU A 288 43.01 -31.70 19.96
CA LEU A 288 43.26 -31.22 21.33
C LEU A 288 42.85 -29.77 21.66
#